data_AF-A0A327JG61-F1
#
_entry.id   AF-A0A327JG61-F1
#
_cell.length_a   1.000
_cell.length_b   1.000
_cell.length_c   1.000
_cell.angle_alpha   90.00
_cell.angle_beta   90.00
_cell.angle_gamma   90.00
#
_symmetry.space_group_name_H-M   'P 1'
#
loop_
_entity.id
_entity.type
_entity.pdbx_description
1 polymer ?
#
loop_
_entity_poly.entity_id
_entity_poly.type
_entity_poly.pdbx_seq_one_letter_code
_entity_poly.pdbx_strand_id
1 'polypeptide(L)' 'MRAIMANGNLYREILLEMYRDYPARTLPIWVRDGLVEEGFAEETARGAVLLTADGEALSQKIAEAEAEKAQRH' A
#
# COMPACT_ATOMS: atom_id res chain seq x y z
N MET A 1 -6.00 -19.38 -7.69
CA MET A 1 -5.90 -19.60 -6.23
C MET A 1 -4.76 -18.73 -5.71
N ARG A 2 -5.06 -17.74 -4.86
CA ARG A 2 -4.09 -16.76 -4.33
C ARG A 2 -3.06 -17.49 -3.46
N ALA A 3 -1.79 -17.44 -3.85
CA ALA A 3 -0.69 -17.79 -2.96
C ALA A 3 -0.48 -16.61 -2.01
N ILE A 4 -1.25 -16.61 -0.92
CA ILE A 4 -1.06 -15.78 0.26
C ILE A 4 0.26 -16.27 0.88
N MET A 5 1.37 -15.63 0.54
CA MET A 5 2.63 -15.94 1.19
C MET A 5 2.63 -15.30 2.58
N ALA A 6 2.40 -16.15 3.58
CA ALA A 6 2.87 -16.05 4.95
C ALA A 6 2.60 -14.73 5.71
N ASN A 7 1.42 -14.67 6.34
CA ASN A 7 1.10 -13.83 7.51
C ASN A 7 1.28 -12.31 7.38
N GLY A 8 1.25 -11.76 6.15
CA GLY A 8 0.93 -10.35 5.91
C GLY A 8 -0.58 -10.18 5.76
N ASN A 9 -1.20 -9.35 6.60
CA ASN A 9 -2.65 -9.13 6.61
C ASN A 9 -3.11 -8.55 5.25
N LEU A 10 -4.01 -9.24 4.52
CA LEU A 10 -4.61 -8.82 3.23
C LEU A 10 -5.08 -7.36 3.24
N TYR A 11 -5.53 -6.88 4.40
CA TYR A 11 -5.88 -5.48 4.62
C TYR A 11 -4.73 -4.52 4.27
N ARG A 12 -3.51 -4.82 4.68
CA ARG A 12 -2.30 -4.01 4.46
C ARG A 12 -1.93 -3.91 2.99
N GLU A 13 -2.06 -5.02 2.27
CA GLU A 13 -1.85 -5.06 0.83
C GLU A 13 -2.88 -4.18 0.11
N ILE A 14 -4.17 -4.30 0.47
CA ILE A 14 -5.24 -3.47 -0.08
C ILE A 14 -4.97 -1.97 0.16
N LEU A 15 -4.54 -1.58 1.36
CA LEU A 15 -4.22 -0.18 1.67
C LEU A 15 -3.13 0.38 0.74
N LEU A 16 -2.07 -0.39 0.50
CA LEU A 16 -0.93 0.04 -0.33
C LEU A 16 -1.23 -0.02 -1.83
N GLU A 17 -2.02 -1.00 -2.28
CA GLU A 17 -2.53 -1.05 -3.65
C GLU A 17 -3.39 0.19 -3.94
N MET A 18 -4.34 0.52 -3.05
CA MET A 18 -5.17 1.71 -3.20
C MET A 18 -4.35 3.01 -3.12
N TYR A 19 -3.30 3.06 -2.30
CA TYR A 19 -2.40 4.21 -2.28
C TYR A 19 -1.74 4.47 -3.64
N ARG A 20 -1.38 3.41 -4.37
CA ARG A 20 -0.72 3.50 -5.67
C ARG A 20 -1.68 3.84 -6.81
N ASP A 21 -2.87 3.27 -6.78
CA ASP A 21 -3.85 3.43 -7.85
C ASP A 21 -4.56 4.79 -7.81
N TYR A 22 -4.63 5.43 -6.64
CA TYR A 22 -5.27 6.72 -6.48
C TYR A 22 -4.25 7.87 -6.49
N PRO A 23 -4.52 8.96 -7.22
CA PRO A 23 -3.83 10.22 -6.98
C PRO A 23 -3.93 10.58 -5.49
N ALA A 24 -2.84 11.05 -4.87
CA ALA A 24 -2.80 11.39 -3.44
C ALA A 24 -3.92 12.34 -2.97
N ARG A 25 -4.52 13.11 -3.89
CA ARG A 25 -5.60 14.08 -3.63
C ARG A 25 -7.01 13.46 -3.59
N THR A 26 -7.13 12.22 -4.06
CA THR A 26 -8.41 11.48 -4.17
C THR A 26 -8.40 10.19 -3.36
N LEU A 27 -7.38 9.99 -2.53
CA LEU A 27 -7.27 8.82 -1.67
C LEU A 27 -8.45 8.81 -0.68
N PRO A 28 -9.25 7.73 -0.61
CA PRO A 28 -10.34 7.65 0.34
C PRO A 28 -9.86 7.80 1.79
N ILE A 29 -10.63 8.49 2.63
CA ILE A 29 -10.26 8.78 4.02
C ILE A 29 -9.92 7.51 4.79
N TRP A 30 -10.70 6.45 4.64
CA TRP A 30 -10.45 5.18 5.34
C TRP A 30 -9.13 4.51 4.92
N VAL A 31 -8.69 4.67 3.67
CA VAL A 31 -7.39 4.15 3.20
C VAL A 31 -6.27 4.95 3.84
N ARG A 32 -6.45 6.28 3.85
CA ARG A 32 -5.51 7.23 4.44
C ARG A 32 -5.30 6.95 5.93
N ASP A 33 -6.38 6.80 6.68
CA ASP A 33 -6.37 6.52 8.11
C ASP A 33 -5.78 5.12 8.38
N GLY A 34 -6.15 4.12 7.59
CA GLY A 34 -5.62 2.77 7.72
C GLY A 34 -4.10 2.68 7.46
N LEU A 35 -3.57 3.44 6.50
CA LEU A 35 -2.13 3.50 6.26
C LEU A 35 -1.36 4.11 7.43
N VAL A 36 -1.92 5.14 8.07
CA VAL A 36 -1.33 5.78 9.25
C VAL A 36 -1.42 4.85 10.47
N GLU A 37 -2.57 4.23 10.70
CA GLU A 37 -2.79 3.30 11.81
C GLU A 37 -1.86 2.08 11.74
N GLU A 38 -1.63 1.55 10.54
CA GLU A 38 -0.71 0.42 10.31
C GLU A 38 0.77 0.85 10.27
N GLY A 39 1.08 2.15 10.38
CA GLY A 39 2.45 2.69 10.39
C GLY A 39 3.13 2.72 9.02
N PHE A 40 2.37 2.52 7.93
CA PHE A 40 2.89 2.60 6.57
C PHE A 40 2.94 4.00 5.99
N ALA A 41 2.27 4.96 6.62
CA ALA A 41 2.29 6.34 6.19
C ALA A 41 2.23 7.32 7.37
N GLU A 42 2.66 8.54 7.12
CA GLU A 42 2.53 9.68 8.02
C GLU A 42 1.69 10.77 7.37
N GLU A 43 0.82 11.41 8.17
CA GLU A 43 0.09 12.60 7.76
C GLU A 43 0.91 13.85 8.09
N THR A 44 1.18 14.64 7.05
CA THR A 44 1.85 15.93 7.18
C THR A 44 0.92 16.97 7.79
N ALA A 45 1.47 18.06 8.33
CA ALA A 45 0.70 19.19 8.86
C ALA A 45 -0.27 19.85 7.85
N ARG A 46 -0.15 19.55 6.55
CA ARG A 46 -1.04 20.04 5.48
C ARG A 46 -2.10 19.00 5.06
N GLY A 47 -2.19 17.87 5.75
CA GLY A 47 -3.14 16.79 5.47
C GLY A 47 -2.75 15.88 4.31
N ALA A 48 -1.54 16.03 3.77
CA ALA A 48 -1.00 15.10 2.77
C ALA A 48 -0.45 13.86 3.46
N VAL A 49 -0.60 12.69 2.81
CA VAL A 49 -0.11 11.42 3.33
C VAL A 49 1.07 10.91 2.50
N LEU A 50 2.15 10.62 3.21
CA LEU A 50 3.43 10.17 2.66
C LEU A 50 3.76 8.80 3.25
N LEU A 51 4.21 7.86 2.41
CA LEU A 51 4.64 6.56 2.92
C LEU A 51 5.86 6.68 3.83
N THR A 52 5.89 5.86 4.87
CA THR A 52 7.10 5.62 5.67
C THR A 52 8.06 4.71 4.90
N ALA A 53 9.30 4.59 5.35
CA ALA A 53 10.26 3.66 4.74
C ALA A 53 9.74 2.21 4.67
N ASP A 54 9.01 1.78 5.71
CA ASP A 54 8.38 0.45 5.74
C ASP A 54 7.21 0.34 4.74
N GLY A 55 6.39 1.39 4.63
CA GLY A 55 5.32 1.48 3.64
C GLY A 55 5.84 1.46 2.21
N GLU A 56 6.92 2.19 1.92
CA GLU A 56 7.59 2.18 0.62
C GLU A 56 8.16 0.79 0.29
N ALA A 57 8.87 0.18 1.24
CA ALA A 57 9.47 -1.14 1.04
C ALA A 57 8.41 -2.22 0.78
N LEU A 58 7.27 -2.19 1.48
CA LEU A 58 6.17 -3.13 1.25
C LEU A 58 5.45 -2.84 -0.07
N SER A 59 5.20 -1.57 -0.38
CA SER A 59 4.59 -1.12 -1.64
C SER A 59 5.40 -1.58 -2.86
N GLN A 60 6.73 -1.51 -2.76
CA GLN A 60 7.64 -1.97 -3.80
C GLN A 60 7.61 -3.51 -3.97
N LYS A 61 7.62 -4.26 -2.87
CA LYS A 61 7.50 -5.74 -2.93
C LYS A 61 6.20 -6.19 -3.61
N ILE A 62 5.10 -5.49 -3.34
CA ILE A 62 3.82 -5.74 -4.01
C ILE A 62 3.96 -5.47 -5.52
N ALA A 63 4.58 -4.36 -5.91
CA ALA A 63 4.85 -4.03 -7.32
C ALA A 63 5.66 -5.12 -8.05
N GLU A 64 6.72 -5.60 -7.41
CA GLU A 64 7.61 -6.62 -7.95
C GLU A 64 6.86 -7.95 -8.14
N ALA A 65 6.05 -8.35 -7.16
CA ALA A 65 5.23 -9.55 -7.24
C ALA A 65 4.18 -9.47 -8.37
N GLU A 66 3.57 -8.30 -8.59
CA GLU A 66 2.66 -8.06 -9.72
C GLU A 66 3.38 -8.13 -11.07
N ALA A 67 4.55 -7.50 -11.17
CA ALA A 67 5.34 -7.49 -12.40
C ALA A 67 5.83 -8.89 -12.78
N GLU A 68 6.29 -9.69 -11.81
CA GLU A 68 6.66 -11.09 -12.05
C GLU A 68 5.49 -11.92 -12.54
N LYS A 69 4.30 -11.69 -12.00
CA LYS A 69 3.08 -12.39 -12.43
C LYS A 69 2.69 -11.98 -13.84
N ALA A 70 2.80 -10.71 -14.19
CA ALA A 70 2.51 -10.20 -15.54
C ALA A 70 3.45 -10.77 -16.61
N GLN A 71 4.70 -11.10 -16.26
CA GLN A 71 5.66 -11.71 -17.18
C GLN A 71 5.47 -13.22 -17.38
N ARG A 72 4.70 -13.89 -16.52
CA ARG A 72 4.42 -15.33 -16.59
C ARG A 72 3.11 -15.67 -17.31
N HIS A 73 2.42 -14.65 -17.83
CA HIS A 73 1.17 -14.75 -18.59
C HIS A 73 1.34 -14.15 -19.98
#